data_AF-A0A7K2WJH6-F1
#
_entry.id   AF-A0A7K2WJH6-F1
#
_cell.length_a   1.000
_cell.length_b   1.000
_cell.length_c   1.000
_cell.angle_alpha   90.00
_cell.angle_beta   90.00
_cell.angle_gamma   90.00
#
_symmetry.space_group_name_H-M   'P 1'
#
loop_
_entity.id
_entity.type
_entity.pdbx_description
1 polymer ?
#
loop_
_entity_poly.entity_id
_entity_poly.type
_entity_poly.pdbx_seq_one_letter_code
_entity_poly.pdbx_strand_id
1 'polypeptide(L)'
;MGDRTVETGPGLWEYALAAADELVLWHLGTAAARQDRAEEVQERHGPVVVLLAAALHDRALAADLAGTDLDRVELPAAYQVLDTHAVSAVEAAPAAAGLGGEQREQLLAARETPAFDLVRTAALRVLAGHLADGGVLLADRAGALAAE
;
A
#
# COMPACT_ATOMS: atom_id res chain seq x y z
N MET A 1 -34.73 13.46 11.56
CA MET A 1 -34.67 14.24 10.30
C MET A 1 -33.28 14.85 10.25
N GLY A 2 -32.46 14.36 9.34
CA GLY A 2 -31.02 14.61 9.28
C GLY A 2 -30.41 13.51 8.42
N ASP A 3 -30.99 13.36 7.22
CA ASP A 3 -30.56 12.46 6.17
C ASP A 3 -29.20 13.00 5.68
N ARG A 4 -28.12 12.47 6.28
CA ARG A 4 -26.77 12.77 5.80
C ARG A 4 -26.60 11.97 4.53
N THR A 5 -26.67 12.69 3.43
CA THR A 5 -26.25 12.23 2.11
C THR A 5 -24.85 11.64 2.26
N VAL A 6 -24.77 10.31 2.24
CA VAL A 6 -23.52 9.56 2.34
C VAL A 6 -22.69 9.95 1.14
N GLU A 7 -21.49 10.50 1.36
CA GLU A 7 -20.54 10.77 0.29
C GLU A 7 -20.28 9.46 -0.46
N THR A 8 -20.84 9.35 -1.66
CA THR A 8 -20.60 8.24 -2.59
C THR A 8 -19.26 8.44 -3.29
N GLY A 9 -18.20 8.51 -2.51
CA GLY A 9 -16.82 8.41 -2.96
C GLY A 9 -16.20 7.10 -2.46
N PRO A 10 -15.11 6.62 -3.08
CA PRO A 10 -14.37 5.48 -2.57
C PRO A 10 -13.96 5.72 -1.11
N GLY A 11 -14.09 4.71 -0.25
CA GLY A 11 -13.61 4.81 1.13
C GLY A 11 -12.10 4.97 1.20
N LEU A 12 -11.55 5.46 2.32
CA LEU A 12 -10.10 5.62 2.53
C LEU A 12 -9.31 4.34 2.19
N TRP A 13 -9.87 3.17 2.49
CA TRP A 13 -9.28 1.88 2.15
C TRP A 13 -9.18 1.61 0.65
N GLU A 14 -10.21 1.98 -0.12
CA GLU A 14 -10.23 1.81 -1.57
C GLU A 14 -9.17 2.70 -2.22
N TYR A 15 -9.02 3.94 -1.72
CA TYR A 15 -7.93 4.83 -2.12
C TYR A 15 -6.56 4.26 -1.76
N ALA A 16 -6.40 3.70 -0.55
CA ALA A 16 -5.14 3.09 -0.13
C ALA A 16 -4.75 1.88 -1.01
N LEU A 17 -5.72 1.07 -1.42
CA LEU A 17 -5.50 -0.03 -2.34
C LEU A 17 -5.10 0.45 -3.74
N ALA A 18 -5.82 1.42 -4.30
CA ALA A 18 -5.50 1.97 -5.62
C ALA A 18 -4.10 2.60 -5.63
N ALA A 19 -3.78 3.43 -4.64
CA ALA A 19 -2.45 4.02 -4.50
C ALA A 19 -1.34 2.97 -4.32
N ALA A 20 -1.59 1.91 -3.55
CA ALA A 20 -0.64 0.82 -3.39
C ALA A 20 -0.41 0.06 -4.70
N ASP A 21 -1.46 -0.21 -5.47
CA ASP A 21 -1.40 -0.86 -6.77
C ASP A 21 -0.55 -0.05 -7.75
N GLU A 22 -0.81 1.25 -7.83
CA GLU A 22 -0.06 2.20 -8.65
C GLU A 22 1.42 2.27 -8.28
N LEU A 23 1.75 2.30 -6.98
CA LEU A 23 3.15 2.27 -6.51
C LEU A 23 3.86 0.98 -6.96
N VAL A 24 3.18 -0.17 -6.94
CA VAL A 24 3.73 -1.46 -7.37
C VAL A 24 3.93 -1.47 -8.88
N LEU A 25 2.92 -1.08 -9.65
CA LEU A 25 3.00 -1.05 -11.11
C LEU A 25 4.11 -0.11 -11.60
N TRP A 26 4.21 1.08 -10.99
CA TRP A 26 5.29 2.01 -11.30
C TRP A 26 6.65 1.40 -11.00
N HIS A 27 6.81 0.81 -9.80
CA HIS A 27 8.07 0.17 -9.42
C HIS A 27 8.47 -0.86 -10.48
N LEU A 28 7.56 -1.77 -10.85
CA LEU A 28 7.78 -2.79 -11.88
C LEU A 28 8.16 -2.21 -13.27
N GLY A 29 7.70 -1.01 -13.59
CA GLY A 29 8.04 -0.31 -14.83
C GLY A 29 9.45 0.30 -14.86
N THR A 30 10.09 0.49 -13.69
CA THR A 30 11.39 1.17 -13.59
C THR A 30 12.57 0.29 -14.00
N ALA A 31 13.65 0.94 -14.45
CA ALA A 31 14.91 0.24 -14.75
C ALA A 31 15.55 -0.37 -13.50
N ALA A 32 15.32 0.22 -12.31
CA ALA A 32 15.76 -0.30 -11.02
C ALA A 32 15.06 -1.63 -10.66
N ALA A 33 13.75 -1.76 -10.90
CA ALA A 33 13.03 -3.02 -10.62
C ALA A 33 13.50 -4.22 -11.45
N ARG A 34 14.06 -3.99 -12.64
CA ARG A 34 14.66 -5.07 -13.45
C ARG A 34 15.90 -5.69 -12.78
N GLN A 35 16.53 -5.00 -11.84
CA GLN A 35 17.65 -5.52 -11.05
C GLN A 35 17.21 -6.10 -9.70
N ASP A 36 16.00 -5.77 -9.23
CA ASP A 36 15.49 -6.06 -7.87
C ASP A 36 14.49 -7.24 -7.79
N ARG A 37 14.55 -8.14 -8.77
CA ARG A 37 13.67 -9.33 -8.84
C ARG A 37 12.19 -8.97 -9.01
N ALA A 38 11.88 -8.14 -10.00
CA ALA A 38 10.50 -7.80 -10.40
C ALA A 38 9.55 -9.02 -10.52
N GLU A 39 10.07 -10.18 -10.93
CA GLU A 39 9.30 -11.43 -10.99
C GLU A 39 8.73 -11.84 -9.61
N GLU A 40 9.50 -11.67 -8.52
CA GLU A 40 9.03 -12.00 -7.16
C GLU A 40 7.88 -11.09 -6.70
N VAL A 41 7.95 -9.81 -7.09
CA VAL A 41 6.91 -8.80 -6.82
C VAL A 41 5.66 -9.13 -7.65
N GLN A 42 5.82 -9.46 -8.93
CA GLN A 42 4.73 -9.81 -9.84
C GLN A 42 3.97 -11.07 -9.37
N GLU A 43 4.69 -12.13 -8.98
CA GLU A 43 4.09 -13.37 -8.46
C GLU A 43 3.25 -13.14 -7.20
N ARG A 44 3.58 -12.10 -6.42
CA ARG A 44 2.96 -11.78 -5.13
C ARG A 44 2.21 -10.45 -5.18
N HIS A 45 1.83 -9.99 -6.37
CA HIS A 45 1.29 -8.66 -6.59
C HIS A 45 0.15 -8.32 -5.63
N GLY A 46 -0.90 -9.16 -5.58
CA GLY A 46 -2.05 -8.93 -4.69
C GLY A 46 -1.66 -8.81 -3.20
N PRO A 47 -0.95 -9.79 -2.61
CA PRO A 47 -0.45 -9.69 -1.24
C PRO A 47 0.46 -8.47 -0.99
N VAL A 48 1.31 -8.09 -1.94
CA VAL A 48 2.18 -6.90 -1.83
C VAL A 48 1.34 -5.63 -1.78
N VAL A 49 0.37 -5.49 -2.68
CA VAL A 49 -0.56 -4.35 -2.75
C VAL A 49 -1.34 -4.21 -1.45
N VAL A 50 -1.93 -5.30 -0.94
CA VAL A 50 -2.70 -5.24 0.32
C VAL A 50 -1.82 -4.89 1.52
N LEU A 51 -0.60 -5.40 1.57
CA LEU A 51 0.32 -5.06 2.65
C LEU A 51 0.75 -3.58 2.60
N LEU A 52 1.03 -3.05 1.42
CA LEU A 52 1.31 -1.62 1.21
C LEU A 52 0.11 -0.75 1.58
N ALA A 53 -1.08 -1.11 1.11
CA ALA A 53 -2.32 -0.41 1.42
C ALA A 53 -2.58 -0.37 2.93
N ALA A 54 -2.32 -1.48 3.64
CA ALA A 54 -2.44 -1.53 5.10
C ALA A 54 -1.52 -0.50 5.79
N ALA A 55 -0.27 -0.36 5.33
CA ALA A 55 0.65 0.63 5.88
C ALA A 55 0.23 2.07 5.56
N LEU A 56 -0.20 2.35 4.33
CA LEU A 56 -0.70 3.67 3.94
C LEU A 56 -1.95 4.05 4.73
N HIS A 57 -2.90 3.13 4.85
CA HIS A 57 -4.14 3.32 5.59
C HIS A 57 -3.89 3.56 7.09
N ASP A 58 -2.99 2.77 7.70
CA ASP A 58 -2.60 2.95 9.09
C ASP A 58 -2.00 4.35 9.34
N ARG A 59 -1.11 4.83 8.46
CA ARG A 59 -0.54 6.18 8.57
C ARG A 59 -1.57 7.27 8.30
N ALA A 60 -2.49 7.05 7.37
CA ALA A 60 -3.58 7.98 7.10
C ALA A 60 -4.48 8.15 8.32
N LEU A 61 -4.89 7.04 8.96
CA LEU A 61 -5.67 7.08 10.19
C LEU A 61 -4.91 7.75 11.34
N ALA A 62 -3.62 7.47 11.49
CA ALA A 62 -2.79 8.11 12.52
C ALA A 62 -2.65 9.63 12.32
N ALA A 63 -2.80 10.10 11.08
CA ALA A 63 -2.78 11.51 10.71
C ALA A 63 -4.18 12.14 10.55
N ASP A 64 -5.25 11.42 10.88
CA ASP A 64 -6.65 11.84 10.73
C ASP A 64 -7.01 12.28 9.29
N LEU A 65 -6.45 11.56 8.30
CA LEU A 65 -6.69 11.81 6.87
C LEU A 65 -7.86 10.95 6.38
N ALA A 66 -8.63 11.48 5.42
CA ALA A 66 -9.76 10.79 4.80
C ALA A 66 -9.78 10.97 3.28
N GLY A 67 -10.32 9.97 2.57
CA GLY A 67 -10.49 10.02 1.12
C GLY A 67 -9.19 10.38 0.38
N THR A 68 -9.23 11.48 -0.38
CA THR A 68 -8.09 11.97 -1.19
C THR A 68 -6.95 12.58 -0.37
N ASP A 69 -7.15 12.85 0.92
CA ASP A 69 -6.06 13.37 1.77
C ASP A 69 -4.92 12.35 1.99
N LEU A 70 -5.14 11.08 1.59
CA LEU A 70 -4.12 10.03 1.57
C LEU A 70 -2.83 10.46 0.87
N ASP A 71 -2.90 11.36 -0.11
CA ASP A 71 -1.75 11.93 -0.84
C ASP A 71 -0.72 12.60 0.09
N ARG A 72 -1.15 13.00 1.29
CA ARG A 72 -0.31 13.63 2.31
C ARG A 72 0.45 12.62 3.17
N VAL A 73 0.25 11.32 2.99
CA VAL A 73 1.00 10.29 3.69
C VAL A 73 2.45 10.30 3.25
N GLU A 74 3.36 10.34 4.23
CA GLU A 74 4.80 10.24 4.02
C GLU A 74 5.20 8.79 3.76
N LEU A 75 5.84 8.54 2.62
CA LEU A 75 6.36 7.21 2.26
C LEU A 75 7.39 6.66 3.27
N PRO A 76 8.28 7.49 3.90
CA PRO A 76 9.13 7.01 4.98
C PRO A 76 8.35 6.47 6.18
N ALA A 77 7.20 7.08 6.53
CA ALA A 77 6.37 6.62 7.63
C ALA A 77 5.69 5.29 7.30
N ALA A 78 5.20 5.13 6.06
CA ALA A 78 4.65 3.86 5.58
C ALA A 78 5.71 2.74 5.54
N TYR A 79 6.94 3.07 5.12
CA TYR A 79 8.07 2.15 5.16
C TYR A 79 8.33 1.65 6.58
N GLN A 80 8.32 2.56 7.56
CA GLN A 80 8.56 2.21 8.96
C GLN A 80 7.48 1.29 9.53
N VAL A 81 6.21 1.48 9.12
CA VAL A 81 5.13 0.55 9.45
C VAL A 81 5.40 -0.83 8.90
N LEU A 82 5.81 -0.96 7.65
CA LEU A 82 6.13 -2.26 7.06
C LEU A 82 7.32 -2.93 7.75
N ASP A 83 8.35 -2.18 8.10
CA ASP A 83 9.56 -2.73 8.72
C ASP A 83 9.29 -3.24 10.15
N THR A 84 8.56 -2.46 10.96
CA THR A 84 8.41 -2.73 12.40
C THR A 84 7.06 -3.34 12.78
N HIS A 85 5.99 -3.02 12.03
CA HIS A 85 4.60 -3.24 12.45
C HIS A 85 3.70 -3.87 11.37
N ALA A 86 4.27 -4.51 10.35
CA ALA A 86 3.52 -5.04 9.20
C ALA A 86 2.32 -5.91 9.59
N VAL A 87 2.48 -6.84 10.53
CA VAL A 87 1.39 -7.74 10.94
C VAL A 87 0.24 -6.97 11.57
N SER A 88 0.53 -6.06 12.50
CA SER A 88 -0.50 -5.24 13.16
C SER A 88 -1.23 -4.33 12.18
N ALA A 89 -0.53 -3.79 11.18
CA ALA A 89 -1.17 -3.01 10.12
C ALA A 89 -2.17 -3.85 9.31
N VAL A 90 -1.81 -5.09 8.94
CA VAL A 90 -2.70 -6.01 8.22
C VAL A 90 -3.89 -6.45 9.11
N GLU A 91 -3.68 -6.67 10.40
CA GLU A 91 -4.75 -7.00 11.34
C GLU A 91 -5.80 -5.89 11.43
N ALA A 92 -5.35 -4.63 11.48
CA ALA A 92 -6.21 -3.44 11.54
C ALA A 92 -6.85 -3.07 10.19
N ALA A 93 -6.31 -3.57 9.08
CA ALA A 93 -6.85 -3.30 7.75
C ALA A 93 -8.26 -3.87 7.56
N PRO A 94 -9.14 -3.19 6.80
CA PRO A 94 -10.48 -3.71 6.47
C PRO A 94 -10.45 -5.08 5.79
N ALA A 95 -11.37 -5.95 6.19
CA ALA A 95 -11.57 -7.29 5.62
C ALA A 95 -12.67 -7.34 4.56
N ALA A 96 -12.83 -6.26 3.77
CA ALA A 96 -13.93 -6.14 2.83
C ALA A 96 -13.74 -7.08 1.61
N ALA A 97 -14.77 -7.87 1.32
CA ALA A 97 -14.79 -8.76 0.15
C ALA A 97 -14.66 -7.94 -1.15
N GLY A 98 -13.84 -8.40 -2.09
CA GLY A 98 -13.54 -7.68 -3.33
C GLY A 98 -12.57 -6.51 -3.19
N LEU A 99 -12.17 -6.15 -1.95
CA LEU A 99 -11.24 -5.06 -1.64
C LEU A 99 -10.04 -5.59 -0.84
N GLY A 100 -9.39 -6.62 -1.37
CA GLY A 100 -8.18 -7.20 -0.77
C GLY A 100 -8.40 -8.10 0.45
N GLY A 101 -9.65 -8.39 0.84
CA GLY A 101 -9.96 -9.22 2.01
C GLY A 101 -9.34 -10.62 1.96
N GLU A 102 -9.32 -11.27 0.79
CA GLU A 102 -8.72 -12.60 0.62
C GLU A 102 -7.19 -12.55 0.79
N GLN A 103 -6.53 -11.57 0.20
CA GLN A 103 -5.08 -11.40 0.33
C GLN A 103 -4.69 -11.01 1.75
N ARG A 104 -5.52 -10.21 2.45
CA ARG A 104 -5.38 -9.94 3.88
C ARG A 104 -5.43 -11.23 4.70
N GLU A 105 -6.42 -12.09 4.45
CA GLU A 105 -6.52 -13.38 5.14
C GLU A 105 -5.32 -14.28 4.85
N GLN A 106 -4.85 -14.33 3.60
CA GLN A 106 -3.63 -15.06 3.22
C GLN A 106 -2.41 -14.55 3.98
N LEU A 107 -2.23 -13.23 4.08
CA LEU A 107 -1.14 -12.60 4.82
C LEU A 107 -1.20 -12.95 6.31
N LEU A 108 -2.38 -12.86 6.92
CA LEU A 108 -2.57 -13.20 8.33
C LEU A 108 -2.35 -14.68 8.61
N ALA A 109 -2.75 -15.57 7.69
CA ALA A 109 -2.48 -17.00 7.79
C ALA A 109 -0.97 -17.31 7.66
N ALA A 110 -0.24 -16.52 6.87
CA ALA A 110 1.18 -16.69 6.63
C ALA A 110 2.10 -15.95 7.61
N ARG A 111 1.56 -15.17 8.57
CA ARG A 111 2.32 -14.19 9.38
C ARG A 111 3.51 -14.75 10.18
N GLU A 112 3.52 -16.05 10.49
CA GLU A 112 4.62 -16.74 11.19
C GLU A 112 5.47 -17.61 10.25
N THR A 113 5.38 -17.36 8.94
CA THR A 113 6.05 -18.15 7.90
C THR A 113 6.97 -17.28 7.04
N PRO A 114 7.99 -17.87 6.39
CA PRO A 114 8.84 -17.14 5.45
C PRO A 114 8.08 -16.52 4.26
N ALA A 115 6.89 -17.02 3.93
CA ALA A 115 6.09 -16.47 2.84
C ALA A 115 5.65 -15.02 3.14
N PHE A 116 5.33 -14.70 4.39
CA PHE A 116 5.03 -13.33 4.80
C PHE A 116 6.25 -12.42 4.68
N ASP A 117 7.43 -12.89 5.12
CA ASP A 117 8.67 -12.13 5.01
C ASP A 117 9.04 -11.81 3.56
N LEU A 118 8.77 -12.73 2.62
CA LEU A 118 8.97 -12.48 1.19
C LEU A 118 8.06 -11.35 0.69
N VAL A 119 6.78 -11.34 1.07
CA VAL A 119 5.85 -10.26 0.70
C VAL A 119 6.27 -8.94 1.35
N ARG A 120 6.62 -8.94 2.64
CA ARG A 120 7.13 -7.75 3.33
C ARG A 120 8.37 -7.18 2.66
N THR A 121 9.34 -8.05 2.32
CA THR A 121 10.57 -7.63 1.65
C THR A 121 10.27 -7.03 0.28
N ALA A 122 9.36 -7.63 -0.49
CA ALA A 122 8.93 -7.09 -1.77
C ALA A 122 8.26 -5.70 -1.62
N ALA A 123 7.37 -5.53 -0.65
CA ALA A 123 6.74 -4.24 -0.35
C ALA A 123 7.75 -3.17 0.10
N LEU A 124 8.73 -3.54 0.94
CA LEU A 124 9.82 -2.64 1.35
C LEU A 124 10.68 -2.20 0.15
N ARG A 125 10.96 -3.09 -0.80
CA ARG A 125 11.69 -2.74 -2.04
C ARG A 125 10.92 -1.74 -2.89
N VAL A 126 9.60 -1.92 -3.04
CA VAL A 126 8.73 -0.97 -3.75
C VAL A 126 8.89 0.42 -3.14
N LEU A 127 8.69 0.58 -1.83
CA LEU A 127 8.83 1.87 -1.17
C LEU A 127 10.26 2.42 -1.21
N ALA A 128 11.28 1.57 -1.03
CA ALA A 128 12.67 2.00 -1.12
C ALA A 128 13.02 2.56 -2.51
N GLY A 129 12.49 1.97 -3.58
CA GLY A 129 12.63 2.51 -4.94
C GLY A 129 12.04 3.90 -5.07
N HIS A 130 10.80 4.10 -4.59
CA HIS A 130 10.16 5.42 -4.61
C HIS A 130 10.93 6.49 -3.81
N LEU A 131 11.46 6.11 -2.64
CA LEU A 131 12.27 6.99 -1.80
C LEU A 131 13.60 7.36 -2.47
N ALA A 132 14.24 6.40 -3.14
CA ALA A 132 15.48 6.64 -3.90
C ALA A 132 15.25 7.61 -5.07
N ASP A 133 14.07 7.56 -5.69
CA ASP A 133 13.64 8.46 -6.76
C ASP A 133 13.00 9.77 -6.25
N GLY A 134 13.23 10.11 -4.98
CA GLY A 134 12.87 11.39 -4.36
C GLY A 134 11.40 11.56 -4.01
N GLY A 135 10.60 10.50 -4.00
CA GLY A 135 9.19 10.54 -3.58
C GLY A 135 9.12 10.52 -2.06
N VAL A 136 8.77 11.66 -1.44
CA VAL A 136 8.65 11.76 0.03
C VAL A 136 7.19 11.62 0.43
N LEU A 137 6.29 12.24 -0.32
CA LEU A 137 4.85 12.13 -0.17
C LEU A 137 4.27 11.20 -1.24
N LEU A 138 3.11 10.62 -0.93
CA LEU A 138 2.33 9.91 -1.94
C LEU A 138 1.93 10.84 -3.11
N ALA A 139 1.62 12.11 -2.81
CA ALA A 139 1.32 13.15 -3.80
C ALA A 139 2.44 13.35 -4.83
N ASP A 140 3.70 13.20 -4.42
CA ASP A 140 4.87 13.35 -5.31
C ASP A 140 4.88 12.30 -6.42
N ARG A 141 4.02 11.27 -6.30
CA ARG A 141 3.82 10.22 -7.29
C ARG A 141 2.48 10.39 -8.02
N ALA A 142 1.45 10.95 -7.38
CA ALA A 142 0.15 11.22 -8.01
C ALA A 142 0.27 12.06 -9.31
N GLY A 143 1.19 13.03 -9.35
CA GLY A 143 1.46 13.84 -10.56
C GLY A 143 2.14 13.08 -11.71
N ALA A 144 2.88 12.00 -11.42
CA ALA A 144 3.46 11.11 -12.43
C ALA A 144 2.42 10.09 -12.96
N LEU A 145 1.40 9.78 -12.14
CA LEU A 145 0.33 8.84 -12.44
C LEU A 145 -0.77 9.42 -13.36
N ALA A 146 -0.97 10.73 -13.35
CA ALA A 146 -1.96 11.41 -14.21
C ALA A 146 -1.46 11.77 -15.63
N ALA A 147 -0.19 11.48 -15.94
CA ALA A 147 0.48 11.92 -17.16
C ALA A 147 0.77 10.81 -18.19
N GLU A 148 0.29 9.58 -17.94
CA GLU A 148 0.29 8.46 -18.91
C GLU A 148 -1.12 8.21 -19.50
#